data_AF-A0A0B8QUH4-F1
#
_entry.id   AF-A0A0B8QUH4-F1
#
_cell.length_a   1.000
_cell.length_b   1.000
_cell.length_c   1.000
_cell.angle_alpha   90.00
_cell.angle_beta   90.00
_cell.angle_gamma   90.00
#
_symmetry.space_group_name_H-M   'P 1'
#
loop_
_entity.id
_entity.type
_entity.pdbx_description
1 polymer ?
#
loop_
_entity_poly.entity_id
_entity_poly.type
_entity_poly.pdbx_seq_one_letter_code
_entity_poly.pdbx_strand_id
1 'polypeptide(L)'
;MLLVATLLQLGWHLHNQVRFSNWLWNDKRLSPPSSSGNWEPLFNGMYRLQQRQRRKRKELTGLIRRFRNGAESLPDAVVVFREEGNIVWCNRLAQQLLGFRWPEDSDLPITNLLRSPDFIKYLNKNDFSEPLEMRSPLNVERILELRIVPYTDGEQLMVVRDVSQLKQLEGMRRNFFANVSHELRTPMTVLQGYLEMTADPDMLVGPMWPKAHG
;
A
#
# COMPACT_ATOMS: atom_id res chain seq x y z
N MET A 1 -16.99 -67.83 35.27
CA MET A 1 -16.08 -66.76 35.71
C MET A 1 -15.45 -66.00 34.54
N LEU A 2 -14.75 -66.65 33.60
CA LEU A 2 -14.08 -65.95 32.47
C LEU A 2 -15.03 -65.17 31.53
N LEU A 3 -16.23 -65.69 31.27
CA LEU A 3 -17.24 -65.00 30.44
C LEU A 3 -17.76 -63.69 31.07
N VAL A 4 -17.88 -63.64 32.39
CA VAL A 4 -18.35 -62.44 33.11
C VAL A 4 -17.26 -61.38 33.14
N ALA A 5 -16.00 -61.78 33.37
CA ALA A 5 -14.86 -60.88 33.34
C ALA A 5 -14.63 -60.25 31.95
N THR A 6 -14.79 -61.05 30.88
CA THR A 6 -14.67 -60.56 29.50
C THR A 6 -15.80 -59.61 29.11
N LEU A 7 -17.04 -59.89 29.52
CA LEU A 7 -18.17 -58.97 29.31
C LEU A 7 -18.00 -57.63 30.04
N LEU A 8 -17.51 -57.66 31.29
CA LEU A 8 -17.21 -56.45 32.06
C LEU A 8 -16.11 -55.62 31.39
N GLN A 9 -15.05 -56.26 30.91
CA GLN A 9 -13.95 -55.59 30.22
C GLN A 9 -14.38 -54.99 28.88
N LEU A 10 -15.26 -55.66 28.14
CA LEU A 10 -15.85 -55.16 26.89
C LEU A 10 -16.73 -53.92 27.15
N GLY A 11 -17.59 -53.98 28.18
CA GLY A 11 -18.43 -52.86 28.58
C GLY A 11 -17.61 -51.63 28.99
N TRP A 12 -16.52 -51.84 29.74
CA TRP A 12 -15.59 -50.77 30.11
C TRP A 12 -14.91 -50.14 28.89
N HIS A 13 -14.50 -50.94 27.91
CA HIS A 13 -13.90 -50.45 26.67
C HIS A 13 -14.89 -49.64 25.81
N LEU A 14 -16.12 -50.13 25.64
CA LEU A 14 -17.16 -49.44 24.86
C LEU A 14 -17.57 -48.11 25.52
N HIS A 15 -17.69 -48.09 26.85
CA HIS A 15 -17.95 -46.87 27.59
C HIS A 15 -16.84 -45.82 27.36
N ASN A 16 -15.57 -46.23 27.46
CA ASN A 16 -14.43 -45.34 27.21
C ASN A 16 -14.34 -44.87 25.75
N GLN A 17 -14.71 -45.70 24.77
CA GLN A 17 -14.75 -45.32 23.36
C GLN A 17 -15.80 -44.24 23.08
N VAL A 18 -17.02 -44.38 23.62
CA VAL A 18 -18.07 -43.35 23.49
C VAL A 18 -17.63 -42.06 24.19
N ARG A 19 -17.00 -42.18 25.37
CA ARG A 19 -16.48 -41.02 26.12
C ARG A 19 -15.38 -40.29 25.36
N PHE A 20 -14.47 -41.01 24.72
CA PHE A 20 -13.42 -40.45 23.86
C PHE A 20 -14.01 -39.76 22.63
N SER A 21 -14.97 -40.40 21.94
CA SER A 21 -15.64 -39.83 20.77
C SER A 21 -16.39 -38.54 21.12
N ASN A 22 -17.17 -38.55 22.21
CA ASN A 22 -17.89 -37.36 22.66
C ASN A 22 -16.95 -36.23 23.04
N TRP A 23 -15.82 -36.51 23.70
CA TRP A 23 -14.83 -35.51 24.02
C TRP A 23 -14.15 -34.94 22.77
N LEU A 24 -13.81 -35.78 21.79
CA LEU A 24 -13.10 -35.36 20.58
C LEU A 24 -13.99 -34.51 19.64
N TRP A 25 -15.26 -34.87 19.51
CA TRP A 25 -16.15 -34.29 18.49
C TRP A 25 -17.15 -33.28 19.04
N ASN A 26 -17.64 -33.46 20.27
CA ASN A 26 -18.76 -32.68 20.80
C ASN A 26 -18.37 -31.76 21.95
N ASP A 27 -17.31 -32.08 22.69
CA ASP A 27 -16.95 -31.32 23.87
C ASP A 27 -15.99 -30.15 23.55
N LYS A 28 -16.38 -28.93 23.96
CA LYS A 28 -15.53 -27.73 23.85
C LYS A 28 -14.48 -27.68 24.98
N ARG A 29 -14.52 -28.62 25.93
CA ARG A 29 -13.61 -28.66 27.09
C ARG A 29 -12.21 -29.09 26.66
N LEU A 30 -11.22 -28.24 27.00
CA LEU A 30 -9.82 -28.45 26.62
C LEU A 30 -9.15 -29.61 27.36
N SER A 31 -9.65 -30.04 28.50
CA SER A 31 -8.94 -31.03 29.33
C SER A 31 -9.37 -32.44 28.97
N PRO A 32 -8.42 -33.39 28.79
CA PRO A 32 -8.78 -34.79 28.60
C PRO A 32 -9.52 -35.29 29.84
N PRO A 33 -10.57 -36.11 29.69
CA PRO A 33 -11.27 -36.69 30.83
C PRO A 33 -10.33 -37.66 31.59
N SER A 34 -10.41 -37.67 32.91
CA SER A 34 -9.60 -38.57 33.75
C SER A 34 -9.93 -40.03 33.41
N SER A 35 -9.00 -40.72 32.75
CA SER A 35 -9.09 -42.15 32.42
C SER A 35 -8.00 -42.89 33.15
N SER A 36 -8.33 -44.00 33.81
CA SER A 36 -7.36 -44.93 34.38
C SER A 36 -7.04 -46.05 33.38
N GLY A 37 -5.80 -46.54 33.38
CA GLY A 37 -5.35 -47.69 32.58
C GLY A 37 -4.95 -47.35 31.13
N ASN A 38 -5.13 -48.30 30.21
CA ASN A 38 -4.61 -48.26 28.83
C ASN A 38 -5.08 -47.08 27.96
N TRP A 39 -6.11 -46.35 28.41
CA TRP A 39 -6.66 -45.19 27.69
C TRP A 39 -5.90 -43.88 27.98
N GLU A 40 -5.18 -43.79 29.10
CA GLU A 40 -4.46 -42.58 29.51
C GLU A 40 -3.42 -42.12 28.45
N PRO A 41 -2.57 -42.99 27.87
CA PRO A 41 -1.65 -42.58 26.82
C PRO A 41 -2.34 -42.06 25.55
N LEU A 42 -3.52 -42.62 25.20
CA LEU A 42 -4.30 -42.22 24.03
C LEU A 42 -4.95 -40.84 24.22
N PHE A 43 -5.61 -40.61 25.35
CA PHE A 43 -6.17 -39.30 25.70
C PHE A 43 -5.07 -38.23 25.76
N ASN A 44 -3.94 -38.54 26.42
CA ASN A 44 -2.81 -37.62 26.52
C ASN A 44 -2.15 -37.34 25.16
N GLY A 45 -2.00 -38.36 24.30
CA GLY A 45 -1.45 -38.20 22.95
C GLY A 45 -2.30 -37.28 22.09
N MET A 46 -3.62 -37.49 22.08
CA MET A 46 -4.55 -36.66 21.33
C MET A 46 -4.63 -35.23 21.87
N TYR A 47 -4.63 -35.07 23.19
CA TYR A 47 -4.56 -33.76 23.81
C TYR A 47 -3.29 -32.99 23.39
N ARG A 48 -2.12 -33.65 23.39
CA ARG A 48 -0.85 -33.05 22.92
C ARG A 48 -0.91 -32.68 21.44
N LEU A 49 -1.49 -33.51 20.58
CA LEU A 49 -1.67 -33.20 19.15
C LEU A 49 -2.59 -31.99 18.96
N GLN A 50 -3.72 -31.94 19.65
CA GLN A 50 -4.65 -30.82 19.59
C GLN A 50 -4.00 -29.52 20.10
N GLN A 51 -3.23 -29.57 21.19
CA GLN A 51 -2.46 -28.42 21.66
C GLN A 51 -1.44 -27.96 20.62
N ARG A 52 -0.68 -28.88 20.00
CA ARG A 52 0.29 -28.54 18.94
C ARG A 52 -0.39 -27.86 17.75
N GLN A 53 -1.52 -28.40 17.28
CA GLN A 53 -2.31 -27.81 16.20
C GLN A 53 -2.80 -26.40 16.55
N ARG A 54 -3.30 -26.20 17.77
CA ARG A 54 -3.77 -24.88 18.22
C ARG A 54 -2.62 -23.88 18.38
N ARG A 55 -1.45 -24.31 18.85
CA ARG A 55 -0.24 -23.47 18.93
C ARG A 55 0.18 -23.00 17.54
N LYS A 56 0.32 -23.94 16.58
CA LYS A 56 0.63 -23.61 15.18
C LYS A 56 -0.39 -22.64 14.58
N ARG A 57 -1.69 -22.88 14.77
CA ARG A 57 -2.73 -21.98 14.27
C ARG A 57 -2.61 -20.58 14.88
N LYS A 58 -2.39 -20.48 16.20
CA LYS A 58 -2.16 -19.19 16.88
C LYS A 58 -0.91 -18.48 16.38
N GLU A 59 0.18 -19.21 16.15
CA GLU A 59 1.43 -18.66 15.60
C GLU A 59 1.22 -18.09 14.20
N LEU A 60 0.56 -18.85 13.31
CA LEU A 60 0.20 -18.39 11.96
C LEU A 60 -0.69 -17.16 12.00
N THR A 61 -1.75 -17.18 12.82
CA THR A 61 -2.62 -16.00 12.99
C THR A 61 -1.85 -14.80 13.54
N GLY A 62 -0.92 -15.02 14.48
CA GLY A 62 -0.07 -13.98 15.02
C GLY A 62 0.89 -13.39 13.98
N LEU A 63 1.47 -14.23 13.13
CA LEU A 63 2.35 -13.80 12.04
C LEU A 63 1.60 -12.95 11.01
N ILE A 64 0.43 -13.41 10.56
CA ILE A 64 -0.44 -12.66 9.64
C ILE A 64 -0.81 -11.29 10.23
N ARG A 65 -1.16 -11.23 11.52
CA ARG A 65 -1.50 -9.98 12.19
C ARG A 65 -0.32 -9.01 12.25
N ARG A 66 0.89 -9.50 12.55
CA ARG A 66 2.10 -8.65 12.55
C ARG A 66 2.41 -8.09 11.17
N PHE A 67 2.29 -8.91 10.12
CA PHE A 67 2.49 -8.48 8.75
C PHE A 67 1.48 -7.39 8.34
N ARG A 68 0.19 -7.62 8.59
CA ARG A 68 -0.87 -6.62 8.33
C ARG A 68 -0.64 -5.32 9.11
N ASN A 69 -0.32 -5.41 10.40
CA ASN A 69 -0.03 -4.23 11.21
C ASN A 69 1.18 -3.45 10.67
N GLY A 70 2.20 -4.13 10.15
CA GLY A 70 3.32 -3.49 9.46
C GLY A 70 2.86 -2.72 8.23
N ALA A 71 2.05 -3.34 7.38
CA ALA A 71 1.50 -2.70 6.19
C ALA A 71 0.56 -1.51 6.49
N GLU A 72 -0.14 -1.54 7.63
CA GLU A 72 -0.94 -0.40 8.13
C GLU A 72 -0.10 0.80 8.59
N SER A 73 1.17 0.57 8.95
CA SER A 73 2.10 1.60 9.38
C SER A 73 2.96 2.18 8.26
N LEU A 74 2.84 1.65 7.03
CA LEU A 74 3.56 2.17 5.89
C LEU A 74 3.16 3.62 5.62
N PRO A 75 4.12 4.50 5.26
CA PRO A 75 3.84 5.88 4.89
C PRO A 75 3.18 6.01 3.51
N ASP A 76 3.11 4.90 2.77
CA ASP A 76 2.47 4.81 1.46
C ASP A 76 1.12 4.07 1.59
N ALA A 77 0.14 4.49 0.79
CA ALA A 77 -1.15 3.82 0.69
C ALA A 77 -0.99 2.52 -0.09
N VAL A 78 -1.57 1.45 0.40
CA VAL A 78 -1.42 0.11 -0.16
C VAL A 78 -2.78 -0.50 -0.44
N VAL A 79 -2.94 -1.04 -1.64
CA VAL A 79 -4.16 -1.71 -2.11
C VAL A 79 -3.76 -2.99 -2.81
N VAL A 80 -4.33 -4.11 -2.38
CA VAL A 80 -4.20 -5.42 -3.04
C VAL A 80 -5.50 -5.69 -3.77
N PHE A 81 -5.40 -6.07 -5.04
CA PHE A 81 -6.54 -6.42 -5.88
C PHE A 81 -6.17 -7.60 -6.79
N ARG A 82 -7.18 -8.34 -7.24
CA ARG A 82 -6.99 -9.49 -8.15
C ARG A 82 -6.72 -9.04 -9.57
N GLU A 83 -6.29 -9.95 -10.44
CA GLU A 83 -6.15 -9.69 -11.89
C GLU A 83 -7.43 -9.15 -12.54
N GLU A 84 -8.62 -9.53 -12.05
CA GLU A 84 -9.89 -9.01 -12.54
C GLU A 84 -10.17 -7.56 -12.09
N GLY A 85 -9.36 -7.01 -11.18
CA GLY A 85 -9.52 -5.68 -10.62
C GLY A 85 -10.22 -5.62 -9.26
N ASN A 86 -10.66 -6.75 -8.70
CA ASN A 86 -11.43 -6.77 -7.44
C ASN A 86 -10.52 -6.54 -6.22
N ILE A 87 -10.89 -5.64 -5.32
CA ILE A 87 -10.07 -5.31 -4.14
C ILE A 87 -10.13 -6.43 -3.10
N VAL A 88 -8.97 -6.94 -2.70
CA VAL A 88 -8.80 -7.97 -1.67
C VAL A 88 -8.49 -7.36 -0.31
N TRP A 89 -7.74 -6.25 -0.28
CA TRP A 89 -7.40 -5.54 0.95
C TRP A 89 -6.86 -4.14 0.66
N CYS A 90 -7.05 -3.20 1.59
CA CYS A 90 -6.35 -1.92 1.57
C CYS A 90 -5.98 -1.47 2.99
N ASN A 91 -4.91 -0.68 3.12
CA ASN A 91 -4.53 -0.10 4.41
C ASN A 91 -5.33 1.18 4.72
N ARG A 92 -5.28 1.65 5.96
CA ARG A 92 -5.95 2.89 6.39
C ARG A 92 -5.55 4.10 5.56
N LEU A 93 -4.30 4.18 5.11
CA LEU A 93 -3.84 5.32 4.32
C LEU A 93 -4.49 5.35 2.92
N ALA A 94 -4.71 4.18 2.30
CA ALA A 94 -5.46 4.09 1.05
C ALA A 94 -6.91 4.60 1.20
N GLN A 95 -7.56 4.30 2.33
CA GLN A 95 -8.88 4.86 2.65
C GLN A 95 -8.84 6.40 2.69
N GLN A 96 -7.78 6.98 3.27
CA GLN A 96 -7.63 8.42 3.41
C GLN A 96 -7.24 9.15 2.13
N LEU A 97 -6.43 8.54 1.25
CA LEU A 97 -5.95 9.17 0.02
C LEU A 97 -6.86 8.92 -1.19
N LEU A 98 -7.48 7.74 -1.25
CA LEU A 98 -8.29 7.30 -2.39
C LEU A 98 -9.80 7.30 -2.07
N GLY A 99 -10.19 7.32 -0.80
CA GLY A 99 -11.60 7.34 -0.38
C GLY A 99 -12.27 5.99 -0.28
N PHE A 100 -11.50 4.91 -0.24
CA PHE A 100 -12.03 3.56 -0.06
C PHE A 100 -12.63 3.36 1.33
N ARG A 101 -13.67 2.56 1.42
CA ARG A 101 -14.36 2.14 2.64
C ARG A 101 -14.07 0.68 2.87
N TRP A 102 -13.29 0.37 3.91
CA TRP A 102 -12.93 -1.01 4.23
C TRP A 102 -13.55 -1.43 5.56
N PRO A 103 -14.20 -2.60 5.66
CA PRO A 103 -14.24 -3.70 4.68
C PRO A 103 -15.41 -3.68 3.66
N GLU A 104 -16.20 -2.61 3.58
CA GLU A 104 -17.41 -2.56 2.76
C GLU A 104 -17.15 -2.67 1.24
N ASP A 105 -16.04 -2.11 0.77
CA ASP A 105 -15.64 -2.12 -0.64
C ASP A 105 -14.86 -3.39 -1.03
N SER A 106 -14.82 -4.41 -0.17
CA SER A 106 -14.18 -5.70 -0.48
C SER A 106 -14.85 -6.34 -1.69
N ASP A 107 -14.02 -6.94 -2.55
CA ASP A 107 -14.43 -7.65 -3.78
C ASP A 107 -15.11 -6.77 -4.84
N LEU A 108 -15.13 -5.44 -4.65
CA LEU A 108 -15.56 -4.50 -5.67
C LEU A 108 -14.42 -4.22 -6.67
N PRO A 109 -14.72 -4.01 -7.96
CA PRO A 109 -13.74 -3.58 -8.94
C PRO A 109 -13.13 -2.22 -8.57
N ILE A 110 -11.80 -2.13 -8.56
CA ILE A 110 -11.07 -0.91 -8.24
C ILE A 110 -11.41 0.26 -9.17
N THR A 111 -11.75 -0.03 -10.43
CA THR A 111 -12.17 0.96 -11.44
C THR A 111 -13.51 1.63 -11.12
N ASN A 112 -14.38 0.98 -10.33
CA ASN A 112 -15.64 1.57 -9.89
C ASN A 112 -15.44 2.64 -8.81
N LEU A 113 -14.42 2.45 -7.98
CA LEU A 113 -14.07 3.35 -6.89
C LEU A 113 -13.16 4.48 -7.39
N LEU A 114 -12.19 4.14 -8.25
CA LEU A 114 -11.23 5.10 -8.80
C LEU A 114 -11.49 5.35 -10.29
N ARG A 115 -12.38 6.31 -10.56
CA ARG A 115 -12.91 6.60 -11.91
C ARG A 115 -12.05 7.54 -12.75
N SER A 116 -10.79 7.74 -12.37
CA SER A 116 -9.86 8.58 -13.14
C SER A 116 -9.63 7.95 -14.52
N PRO A 117 -9.86 8.70 -15.63
CA PRO A 117 -9.60 8.18 -16.97
C PRO A 117 -8.14 7.75 -17.15
N ASP A 118 -7.20 8.45 -16.52
CA ASP A 118 -5.77 8.14 -16.61
C ASP A 118 -5.44 6.84 -15.89
N PHE A 119 -6.10 6.58 -14.75
CA PHE A 119 -5.96 5.31 -14.04
C PHE A 119 -6.54 4.13 -14.82
N ILE A 120 -7.72 4.28 -15.39
CA ILE A 120 -8.35 3.22 -16.21
C ILE A 120 -7.45 2.89 -17.41
N LYS A 121 -6.89 3.91 -18.08
CA LYS A 121 -5.94 3.69 -19.18
C LYS A 121 -4.68 2.98 -18.70
N TYR A 122 -4.12 3.39 -17.55
CA TYR A 122 -2.92 2.79 -16.98
C TYR A 122 -3.12 1.31 -16.64
N LEU A 123 -4.26 0.97 -16.02
CA LEU A 123 -4.62 -0.42 -15.72
C LEU A 123 -4.82 -1.25 -16.99
N ASN A 124 -5.54 -0.71 -17.99
CA ASN A 124 -5.79 -1.39 -19.26
C ASN A 124 -4.53 -1.56 -20.12
N LYS A 125 -3.56 -0.65 -20.01
CA LYS A 125 -2.27 -0.75 -20.72
C LYS A 125 -1.47 -1.96 -20.23
N ASN A 126 -1.70 -2.39 -18.98
CA ASN A 126 -1.01 -3.50 -18.31
C ASN A 126 0.53 -3.38 -18.37
N ASP A 127 1.02 -2.14 -18.45
CA ASP A 127 2.43 -1.77 -18.48
C ASP A 127 2.67 -0.86 -17.28
N PHE A 128 3.23 -1.44 -16.23
CA PHE A 128 3.46 -0.79 -14.93
C PHE A 128 4.93 -0.38 -14.73
N SER A 129 5.69 -0.27 -15.82
CA SER A 129 7.10 0.15 -15.79
C SER A 129 7.24 1.60 -15.30
N GLU A 130 6.38 2.48 -15.80
CA GLU A 130 6.31 3.89 -15.41
C GLU A 130 5.21 4.11 -14.37
N PRO A 131 5.46 4.93 -13.33
CA PRO A 131 4.41 5.28 -12.38
C PRO A 131 3.37 6.20 -13.01
N LEU A 132 2.11 6.06 -12.58
CA LEU A 132 1.04 6.98 -12.94
C LEU A 132 0.98 8.13 -11.93
N GLU A 133 1.12 9.37 -12.39
CA GLU A 133 0.82 10.54 -11.58
C GLU A 133 -0.61 11.03 -11.84
N MET A 134 -1.39 11.21 -10.77
CA MET A 134 -2.72 11.82 -10.87
C MET A 134 -3.06 12.60 -9.60
N ARG A 135 -4.09 13.45 -9.68
CA ARG A 135 -4.61 14.15 -8.50
C ARG A 135 -5.43 13.19 -7.64
N SER A 136 -5.41 13.38 -6.32
CA SER A 136 -6.25 12.59 -5.42
C SER A 136 -7.74 12.84 -5.73
N PRO A 137 -8.57 11.78 -5.73
CA PRO A 137 -10.02 11.92 -5.94
C PRO A 137 -10.71 12.66 -4.79
N LEU A 138 -10.10 12.69 -3.59
CA LEU A 138 -10.65 13.37 -2.41
C LEU A 138 -10.14 14.80 -2.25
N ASN A 139 -8.89 15.06 -2.64
CA ASN A 139 -8.28 16.38 -2.53
C ASN A 139 -7.44 16.71 -3.76
N VAL A 140 -7.96 17.62 -4.58
CA VAL A 140 -7.34 18.07 -5.83
C VAL A 140 -5.97 18.75 -5.66
N GLU A 141 -5.63 19.23 -4.46
CA GLU A 141 -4.31 19.79 -4.15
C GLU A 141 -3.24 18.71 -3.98
N ARG A 142 -3.65 17.46 -3.69
CA ARG A 142 -2.71 16.36 -3.53
C ARG A 142 -2.41 15.70 -4.87
N ILE A 143 -1.12 15.51 -5.14
CA ILE A 143 -0.62 14.75 -6.28
C ILE A 143 -0.17 13.39 -5.77
N LEU A 144 -0.76 12.36 -6.35
CA LEU A 144 -0.51 10.97 -6.02
C LEU A 144 0.30 10.32 -7.14
N GLU A 145 1.33 9.57 -6.76
CA GLU A 145 2.08 8.67 -7.64
C GLU A 145 1.62 7.24 -7.35
N LEU A 146 1.18 6.51 -8.38
CA LEU A 146 0.67 5.15 -8.29
C LEU A 146 1.62 4.21 -9.01
N ARG A 147 1.99 3.12 -8.34
CA ARG A 147 2.80 2.03 -8.90
C ARG A 147 2.11 0.71 -8.63
N ILE A 148 1.99 -0.12 -9.66
CA ILE A 148 1.40 -1.46 -9.55
C ILE A 148 2.52 -2.47 -9.73
N VAL A 149 2.60 -3.45 -8.83
CA VAL A 149 3.57 -4.54 -8.89
C VAL A 149 2.87 -5.88 -8.66
N PRO A 150 3.32 -6.98 -9.29
CA PRO A 150 2.79 -8.30 -8.97
C PRO A 150 3.11 -8.66 -7.52
N TYR A 151 2.14 -9.22 -6.80
CA TYR A 151 2.29 -9.57 -5.38
C TYR A 151 2.38 -11.08 -5.17
N THR A 152 1.43 -11.82 -5.71
CA THR A 152 1.27 -13.28 -5.63
C THR A 152 0.58 -13.77 -6.91
N ASP A 153 0.47 -15.09 -7.12
CA ASP A 153 -0.24 -15.65 -8.27
C ASP A 153 -1.71 -15.15 -8.30
N GLY A 154 -2.03 -14.31 -9.30
CA GLY A 154 -3.38 -13.75 -9.49
C GLY A 154 -3.69 -12.47 -8.71
N GLU A 155 -2.73 -11.89 -7.96
CA GLU A 155 -2.95 -10.63 -7.23
C GLU A 155 -1.88 -9.57 -7.53
N GLN A 156 -2.33 -8.33 -7.61
CA GLN A 156 -1.54 -7.14 -7.84
C GLN A 156 -1.56 -6.24 -6.60
N LEU A 157 -0.42 -5.61 -6.33
CA LEU A 157 -0.22 -4.63 -5.26
C LEU A 157 -0.06 -3.25 -5.89
N MET A 158 -1.01 -2.37 -5.61
CA MET A 158 -0.88 -0.94 -5.91
C MET A 158 -0.37 -0.21 -4.68
N VAL A 159 0.73 0.50 -4.86
CA VAL A 159 1.30 1.43 -3.89
C VAL A 159 1.04 2.85 -4.39
N VAL A 160 0.51 3.69 -3.50
CA VAL A 160 0.16 5.07 -3.79
C VAL A 160 0.91 5.99 -2.82
N ARG A 161 1.71 6.90 -3.35
CA ARG A 161 2.49 7.86 -2.58
C ARG A 161 1.99 9.27 -2.82
N ASP A 162 1.86 10.05 -1.76
CA ASP A 162 1.65 11.50 -1.86
C ASP A 162 2.98 12.18 -2.19
N VAL A 163 3.10 12.70 -3.41
CA VAL A 163 4.30 13.40 -3.93
C VAL A 163 4.10 14.91 -3.99
N SER A 164 3.06 15.45 -3.34
CA SER A 164 2.69 16.87 -3.42
C SER A 164 3.83 17.78 -2.99
N GLN A 165 4.49 17.48 -1.86
CA GLN A 165 5.61 18.28 -1.36
C GLN A 165 6.80 18.27 -2.32
N LEU A 166 7.11 17.10 -2.89
CA LEU A 166 8.18 16.97 -3.88
C LEU A 166 7.89 17.84 -5.11
N LYS A 167 6.66 17.77 -5.63
CA LYS A 167 6.22 18.57 -6.78
C LYS A 167 6.19 20.08 -6.48
N GLN A 168 5.82 20.47 -5.26
CA GLN A 168 5.87 21.87 -4.83
C GLN A 168 7.31 22.40 -4.81
N LEU A 169 8.27 21.62 -4.29
CA LEU A 169 9.69 21.99 -4.29
C LEU A 169 10.25 22.08 -5.71
N GLU A 170 9.92 21.13 -6.58
CA GLU A 170 10.29 21.17 -7.99
C GLU A 170 9.72 22.41 -8.69
N GLY A 171 8.46 22.75 -8.41
CA GLY A 171 7.78 23.94 -8.91
C GLY A 171 8.43 25.23 -8.44
N MET A 172 8.69 25.37 -7.14
CA MET A 172 9.39 26.52 -6.55
C MET A 172 10.79 26.70 -7.16
N ARG A 173 11.53 25.61 -7.34
CA ARG A 173 12.84 25.64 -7.98
C ARG A 173 12.75 26.14 -9.43
N ARG A 174 11.80 25.63 -10.21
CA ARG A 174 11.58 26.09 -11.60
C ARG A 174 11.18 27.57 -11.66
N ASN A 175 10.28 28.00 -10.78
CA ASN A 175 9.84 29.39 -10.69
C ASN A 175 10.97 30.32 -10.29
N PHE A 176 11.84 29.90 -9.35
CA PHE A 176 13.03 30.65 -8.99
C PHE A 176 13.98 30.84 -10.19
N PHE A 177 14.31 29.77 -10.90
CA PHE A 177 15.17 29.87 -12.08
C PHE A 177 14.56 30.72 -13.20
N ALA A 178 13.25 30.62 -13.41
CA ALA A 178 12.54 31.46 -14.36
C ALA A 178 12.61 32.93 -13.96
N ASN A 179 12.29 33.26 -12.70
CA ASN A 179 12.32 34.63 -12.19
C ASN A 179 13.71 35.24 -12.27
N VAL A 180 14.74 34.53 -11.81
CA VAL A 180 16.14 34.99 -11.91
C VAL A 180 16.53 35.21 -13.38
N SER A 181 16.14 34.31 -14.28
CA SER A 181 16.41 34.48 -15.71
C SER A 181 15.74 35.73 -16.30
N HIS A 182 14.50 36.02 -15.89
CA HIS A 182 13.77 37.21 -16.32
C HIS A 182 14.35 38.51 -15.73
N GLU A 183 14.74 38.48 -14.45
CA GLU A 183 15.34 39.64 -13.77
C GLU A 183 16.77 39.93 -14.21
N LEU A 184 17.51 38.94 -14.71
CA LEU A 184 18.86 39.14 -15.28
C LEU A 184 18.85 39.56 -16.74
N ARG A 185 17.85 39.12 -17.53
CA ARG A 185 17.74 39.47 -18.96
C ARG A 185 17.53 40.97 -19.17
N THR A 186 16.65 41.58 -18.38
CA THR A 186 16.30 43.01 -18.47
C THR A 186 17.51 43.95 -18.25
N PRO A 187 18.30 43.83 -17.16
CA PRO A 187 19.47 44.68 -16.94
C PRO A 187 20.61 44.38 -17.91
N MET A 188 20.77 43.14 -18.36
CA MET A 188 21.74 42.79 -19.40
C MET A 188 21.45 43.51 -20.72
N THR A 189 20.18 43.52 -21.15
CA THR A 189 19.79 44.26 -22.36
C THR A 189 20.06 45.75 -22.23
N VAL A 190 19.83 46.35 -21.05
CA VAL A 190 20.13 47.78 -20.81
C VAL A 190 21.62 48.05 -20.87
N LEU A 191 22.45 47.21 -20.23
CA LEU A 191 23.91 47.35 -20.27
C LEU A 191 24.46 47.16 -21.68
N GLN A 192 23.90 46.23 -22.45
CA GLN A 192 24.27 46.00 -23.83
C GLN A 192 23.91 47.19 -24.71
N GLY A 193 22.74 47.82 -24.51
CA GLY A 193 22.39 49.08 -25.17
C GLY A 193 23.32 50.25 -24.82
N TYR A 194 23.77 50.35 -23.56
CA TYR A 194 24.78 51.35 -23.16
C TYR A 194 26.15 51.11 -23.82
N LEU A 195 26.55 49.84 -23.94
CA LEU A 195 27.78 49.46 -24.62
C LEU A 195 27.68 49.70 -26.12
N GLU A 196 26.52 49.47 -26.75
CA GLU A 196 26.29 49.81 -28.17
C GLU A 196 26.36 51.32 -28.39
N MET A 197 25.77 52.14 -27.51
CA MET A 197 25.87 53.61 -27.60
C MET A 197 27.28 54.17 -27.41
N THR A 198 28.14 53.49 -26.63
CA THR A 198 29.53 53.91 -26.40
C THR A 198 30.51 53.32 -27.41
N ALA A 199 30.16 52.20 -28.04
CA ALA A 199 30.93 51.56 -29.09
C ALA A 199 30.68 52.17 -30.49
N ASP A 200 29.65 53.00 -30.66
CA ASP A 200 29.35 53.73 -31.90
C ASP A 200 29.94 55.16 -31.85
N PRO A 201 31.15 55.40 -32.41
CA PRO A 201 31.85 56.68 -32.27
C PRO A 201 31.25 57.79 -33.17
N ASP A 202 30.38 57.43 -34.11
CA ASP A 202 29.87 58.32 -35.15
C ASP A 202 28.66 59.16 -34.72
N MET A 203 28.07 58.92 -33.54
CA MET A 203 27.01 59.78 -32.99
C MET A 203 27.50 61.03 -32.23
N LEU A 204 28.80 61.17 -31.98
CA LEU A 204 29.36 62.34 -31.26
C LEU A 204 29.74 63.52 -32.16
N VAL A 205 29.59 63.40 -33.50
CA VAL A 205 29.88 64.50 -34.44
C VAL A 205 28.59 65.00 -35.08
N GLY A 206 27.75 65.66 -34.28
CA GLY A 206 26.76 66.59 -34.81
C GLY A 206 27.47 67.82 -35.41
N PRO A 207 26.99 68.38 -36.54
CA PRO A 207 27.74 69.37 -37.31
C PRO A 207 28.03 70.63 -36.48
N MET A 208 29.32 70.90 -36.26
CA MET A 208 29.77 72.18 -35.72
C MET A 208 29.36 73.32 -36.67
N TRP A 209 28.46 74.18 -36.22
CA TRP A 209 28.21 75.45 -36.89
C TRP A 209 29.47 76.33 -36.87
N PRO A 210 30.01 76.75 -38.02
CA PRO A 210 31.10 77.70 -38.03
C PRO A 210 30.52 79.09 -37.75
N LYS A 211 31.07 79.75 -36.72
CA LYS A 211 30.86 81.18 -36.45
C LYS A 211 31.29 81.97 -37.68
N ALA A 212 30.37 82.76 -38.24
CA ALA A 212 30.70 83.77 -39.25
C ALA A 212 30.98 85.10 -38.55
N HIS A 213 32.18 85.63 -38.79
CA HIS A 213 32.51 87.05 -38.63
C HIS A 213 31.83 87.87 -39.74
N GLY A 214 31.43 89.10 -39.42
CA GLY A 214 30.89 90.08 -40.36
C GLY A 214 30.10 91.15 -39.63
#